data_AF-A0A7C0YNI0-F1
#
_entry.id   AF-A0A7C0YNI0-F1
#
_cell.length_a   1.000
_cell.length_b   1.000
_cell.length_c   1.000
_cell.angle_alpha   90.00
_cell.angle_beta   90.00
_cell.angle_gamma   90.00
#
_symmetry.space_group_name_H-M   'P 1'
#
loop_
_entity.id
_entity.type
_entity.pdbx_description
1 polymer ?
#
loop_
_entity_poly.entity_id
_entity_poly.type
_entity_poly.pdbx_seq_one_letter_code
_entity_poly.pdbx_strand_id
1 'polypeptide(L)'
;MKNKELKSFKDLSVWQKAADLAVLVYKITDKFPRSELYGIINQMRRAVISISSNLAEGFKRVHKKEKLQFYNVAYSSASELESQIEISKKLGFLQENDYQDLILLVVEVSKMINGLIKSLNSKSYILNSQKDGYLMIELIIAIVIIVVGILSIIGFLSKSLSINRVISSQFTANYLAMEGIEIVKNIIDANVIDCLDGKGPWNKQGFSGVTKCYEIDYQDSKIPGLTSTSCPDGSNNPLLFDSSNGLYSYDSGVSTRFFRTIQIAPLSNDEIQINSIIKWRTRGGGSFSIDLEDHFFNWLCNN
;
A
#
# COMPACT_ATOMS: atom_id res chain seq x y z
N MET A 1 -1.71 57.74 -5.46
CA MET A 1 -2.10 57.88 -6.88
C MET A 1 -3.29 56.97 -7.13
N LYS A 2 -4.41 57.49 -7.66
CA LYS A 2 -5.58 56.66 -8.00
C LYS A 2 -5.16 55.60 -9.01
N ASN A 3 -5.31 54.32 -8.68
CA ASN A 3 -5.10 53.22 -9.63
C ASN A 3 -6.10 53.39 -10.77
N LYS A 4 -5.63 53.87 -11.93
CA LYS A 4 -6.44 53.98 -13.12
C LYS A 4 -6.82 52.56 -13.55
N GLU A 5 -8.10 52.26 -13.54
CA GLU A 5 -8.61 50.99 -14.03
C GLU A 5 -8.30 50.87 -15.52
N LEU A 6 -7.55 49.83 -15.90
CA LEU A 6 -7.21 49.56 -17.29
C LEU A 6 -8.44 48.94 -17.96
N LYS A 7 -9.08 49.66 -18.88
CA LYS A 7 -10.29 49.18 -19.58
C LYS A 7 -9.96 48.63 -20.97
N SER A 8 -8.82 49.02 -21.51
CA SER A 8 -8.35 48.60 -22.83
C SER A 8 -6.87 48.25 -22.80
N PHE A 9 -6.42 47.39 -23.71
CA PHE A 9 -4.99 47.16 -23.94
C PHE A 9 -4.26 48.45 -24.34
N LYS A 10 -4.99 49.42 -24.91
CA LYS A 10 -4.47 50.76 -25.24
C LYS A 10 -4.06 51.55 -23.99
N ASP A 11 -4.56 51.18 -22.81
CA ASP A 11 -4.14 51.80 -21.55
C ASP A 11 -2.80 51.23 -21.03
N LEU A 12 -2.30 50.13 -21.61
CA LEU A 12 -0.99 49.58 -21.25
C LEU A 12 0.12 50.46 -21.85
N SER A 13 0.94 51.05 -20.98
CA SER A 13 2.13 51.81 -21.40
C SER A 13 3.08 50.99 -22.27
N VAL A 14 3.25 49.71 -21.96
CA VAL A 14 4.08 48.79 -22.77
C VAL A 14 3.51 48.56 -24.17
N TRP A 15 2.18 48.54 -24.32
CA TRP A 15 1.55 48.39 -25.63
C TRP A 15 1.70 49.67 -26.47
N GLN A 16 1.57 50.84 -25.85
CA GLN A 16 1.78 52.13 -26.53
C GLN A 16 3.19 52.22 -27.11
N LYS A 17 4.22 51.90 -26.31
CA LYS A 17 5.61 51.88 -26.79
C LYS A 17 5.86 50.81 -27.85
N ALA A 18 5.23 49.64 -27.75
CA ALA A 18 5.32 48.63 -28.79
C ALA A 18 4.68 49.09 -30.12
N ALA A 19 3.61 49.88 -30.08
CA ALA A 19 3.01 50.47 -31.26
C ALA A 19 3.92 51.55 -31.88
N ASP A 20 4.53 52.40 -31.05
CA ASP A 20 5.51 53.39 -31.51
C ASP A 20 6.74 52.72 -32.14
N LEU A 21 7.23 51.63 -31.53
CA LEU A 21 8.31 50.81 -32.08
C LEU A 21 7.94 50.23 -33.44
N ALA A 22 6.70 49.75 -33.63
CA ALA A 22 6.23 49.27 -34.92
C ALA A 22 6.29 50.37 -35.99
N VAL A 23 5.80 51.58 -35.68
CA VAL A 23 5.87 52.71 -36.61
C VAL A 23 7.31 53.04 -36.98
N LEU A 24 8.22 53.04 -36.00
CA LEU A 24 9.64 53.33 -36.22
C LEU A 24 10.31 52.27 -37.12
N VAL A 25 10.07 50.99 -36.85
CA VAL A 25 10.59 49.88 -37.66
C VAL A 25 10.13 50.00 -39.11
N TYR A 26 8.85 50.33 -39.37
CA TYR A 26 8.36 50.52 -40.73
C TYR A 26 9.06 51.67 -41.44
N LYS A 27 9.16 52.85 -40.80
CA LYS A 27 9.84 54.03 -41.36
C LYS A 27 11.31 53.79 -41.69
N ILE A 28 12.01 53.06 -40.84
CA ILE A 28 13.44 52.78 -41.03
C ILE A 28 13.65 51.72 -42.11
N THR A 29 12.86 50.64 -42.07
CA THR A 29 12.98 49.56 -43.07
C THR A 29 12.56 49.99 -44.48
N ASP A 30 11.83 51.09 -44.66
CA ASP A 30 11.57 51.69 -45.98
C ASP A 30 12.86 52.23 -46.65
N LYS A 31 13.91 52.52 -45.87
CA LYS A 31 15.21 52.96 -46.38
C LYS A 31 16.14 51.80 -46.77
N PHE A 32 15.75 50.56 -46.47
CA PHE A 32 16.60 49.39 -46.73
C PHE A 32 16.63 49.03 -48.22
N PRO A 33 17.64 48.27 -48.68
CA PRO A 33 17.69 47.80 -50.06
C PRO A 33 16.42 47.00 -50.44
N ARG A 34 15.87 47.26 -51.63
CA ARG A 34 14.67 46.53 -52.12
C ARG A 34 14.88 45.02 -52.25
N SER A 35 16.12 44.56 -52.39
CA SER A 35 16.46 43.13 -52.40
C SER A 35 16.07 42.41 -51.10
N GLU A 36 16.00 43.13 -49.97
CA GLU A 36 15.68 42.59 -48.65
C GLU A 36 14.19 42.64 -48.31
N LEU A 37 13.33 43.04 -49.25
CA LEU A 37 11.89 43.19 -49.02
C LEU A 37 11.26 41.91 -48.45
N TYR A 38 11.61 40.76 -49.01
CA TYR A 38 11.15 39.44 -48.54
C TYR A 38 12.11 38.79 -47.52
N GLY A 39 13.27 39.41 -47.31
CA GLY A 39 14.28 38.99 -46.35
C GLY A 39 14.07 39.65 -44.99
N ILE A 40 15.08 40.38 -44.51
CA ILE A 40 15.08 40.93 -43.14
C ILE A 40 13.98 41.97 -42.92
N ILE A 41 13.58 42.73 -43.96
CA ILE A 41 12.51 43.74 -43.86
C ILE A 41 11.19 43.10 -43.42
N ASN A 42 10.77 42.02 -44.09
CA ASN A 42 9.54 41.33 -43.77
C ASN A 42 9.60 40.66 -42.39
N GLN A 43 10.74 40.08 -42.02
CA GLN A 43 10.89 39.45 -40.71
C GLN A 43 10.79 40.48 -39.57
N MET A 44 11.47 41.62 -39.67
CA MET A 44 11.40 42.71 -38.68
C MET A 44 9.99 43.26 -38.53
N ARG A 45 9.30 43.49 -39.65
CA ARG A 45 7.92 43.99 -39.65
C ARG A 45 6.95 42.99 -39.02
N ARG A 46 7.13 41.68 -39.25
CA ARG A 46 6.32 40.64 -38.61
C ARG A 46 6.61 40.52 -37.11
N ALA A 47 7.88 40.53 -36.72
CA ALA A 47 8.29 40.46 -35.32
C ALA A 47 7.70 41.64 -34.52
N VAL A 48 7.85 42.88 -35.02
CA VAL A 48 7.36 44.06 -34.29
C VAL A 48 5.83 44.12 -34.16
N ILE A 49 5.10 43.67 -35.19
CA ILE A 49 3.62 43.58 -35.14
C ILE A 49 3.18 42.47 -34.17
N SER A 50 3.92 41.36 -34.11
CA SER A 50 3.67 40.27 -33.16
C SER A 50 3.74 40.75 -31.72
N ILE A 51 4.69 41.63 -31.37
CA ILE A 51 4.82 42.17 -30.01
C ILE A 51 3.53 42.87 -29.56
N SER A 52 3.06 43.85 -30.33
CA SER A 52 1.86 44.63 -29.96
C SER A 52 0.58 43.80 -30.04
N SER A 53 0.48 42.87 -30.99
CA SER A 53 -0.67 41.98 -31.14
C SER A 53 -0.81 41.02 -29.97
N ASN A 54 0.29 40.38 -29.56
CA ASN A 54 0.30 39.48 -28.41
C ASN A 54 0.06 40.21 -27.08
N LEU A 55 0.55 41.44 -26.92
CA LEU A 55 0.22 42.27 -25.76
C LEU A 55 -1.29 42.58 -25.67
N ALA A 56 -1.91 42.90 -26.81
CA ALA A 56 -3.35 43.15 -26.88
C ALA A 56 -4.19 41.89 -26.63
N GLU A 57 -3.78 40.76 -27.20
CA GLU A 57 -4.45 39.49 -27.02
C GLU A 57 -4.33 38.99 -25.57
N GLY A 58 -3.11 39.04 -25.01
CA GLY A 58 -2.86 38.71 -23.62
C GLY A 58 -3.68 39.55 -22.66
N PHE A 59 -3.84 40.86 -22.91
CA PHE A 59 -4.68 41.74 -22.09
C PHE A 59 -6.13 41.26 -21.98
N LYS A 60 -6.71 40.78 -23.09
CA LYS A 60 -8.09 40.26 -23.15
C LYS A 60 -8.27 38.91 -22.46
N ARG A 61 -7.20 38.16 -22.17
CA ARG A 61 -7.29 36.87 -21.50
C ARG A 61 -7.68 37.03 -20.03
N VAL A 62 -8.65 36.22 -19.61
CA VAL A 62 -9.15 36.17 -18.23
C VAL A 62 -8.17 35.44 -17.33
N HIS A 63 -7.69 34.27 -17.76
CA HIS A 63 -6.82 33.42 -16.95
C HIS A 63 -5.35 33.86 -17.01
N LYS A 64 -4.71 33.87 -15.85
CA LYS A 64 -3.30 34.27 -15.68
C LYS A 64 -2.34 33.47 -16.57
N LYS A 65 -2.50 32.15 -16.65
CA LYS A 65 -1.61 31.27 -17.42
C LYS A 65 -1.66 31.57 -18.92
N GLU A 66 -2.85 31.79 -19.46
CA GLU A 66 -3.03 32.19 -20.86
C GLU A 66 -2.45 33.60 -21.11
N LYS A 67 -2.74 34.57 -20.24
CA LYS A 67 -2.17 35.93 -20.34
C LYS A 67 -0.64 35.91 -20.38
N LEU A 68 -0.02 35.09 -19.52
CA LEU A 68 1.43 34.89 -19.49
C LEU A 68 1.98 34.29 -20.79
N GLN A 69 1.28 33.33 -21.39
CA GLN A 69 1.69 32.73 -22.66
C GLN A 69 1.82 33.80 -23.75
N PHE A 70 0.80 34.66 -23.92
CA PHE A 70 0.86 35.75 -24.89
C PHE A 70 1.98 36.74 -24.59
N TYR A 71 2.18 37.12 -23.32
CA TYR A 71 3.24 38.06 -22.97
C TYR A 71 4.64 37.46 -23.18
N ASN A 72 4.82 36.15 -22.97
CA ASN A 72 6.07 35.47 -23.30
C ASN A 72 6.31 35.45 -24.81
N VAL A 73 5.28 35.23 -25.63
CA VAL A 73 5.41 35.32 -27.11
C VAL A 73 5.79 36.74 -27.54
N ALA A 74 5.19 37.77 -26.93
CA ALA A 74 5.57 39.16 -27.19
C ALA A 74 7.04 39.43 -26.82
N TYR A 75 7.50 38.91 -25.67
CA TYR A 75 8.90 39.03 -25.24
C TYR A 75 9.85 38.34 -26.21
N SER A 76 9.55 37.12 -26.64
CA SER A 76 10.34 36.39 -27.65
C SER A 76 10.39 37.13 -28.99
N SER A 77 9.27 37.71 -29.43
CA SER A 77 9.21 38.50 -30.67
C SER A 77 10.07 39.78 -30.56
N ALA A 78 10.18 40.37 -29.38
CA ALA A 78 11.05 41.52 -29.14
C ALA A 78 12.54 41.16 -29.20
N SER A 79 12.93 40.01 -28.63
CA SER A 79 14.29 39.48 -28.75
C SER A 79 14.66 39.11 -30.20
N GLU A 80 13.71 38.57 -30.97
CA GLU A 80 13.89 38.30 -32.40
C GLU A 80 14.15 39.60 -33.17
N LEU A 81 13.35 40.64 -32.93
CA LEU A 81 13.52 41.96 -33.55
C LEU A 81 14.87 42.59 -33.16
N GLU A 82 15.26 42.52 -31.89
CA GLU A 82 16.55 43.01 -31.39
C GLU A 82 17.72 42.36 -32.14
N SER A 83 17.68 41.04 -32.34
CA SER A 83 18.67 40.33 -33.13
C SER A 83 18.72 40.79 -34.59
N GLN A 84 17.56 41.03 -35.21
CA GLN A 84 17.48 41.51 -36.59
C GLN A 84 17.98 42.95 -36.73
N ILE A 85 17.79 43.80 -35.73
CA ILE A 85 18.37 45.17 -35.67
C ILE A 85 19.91 45.08 -35.67
N GLU A 86 20.48 44.24 -34.81
CA GLU A 86 21.93 43.99 -34.74
C GLU A 86 22.50 43.49 -36.07
N ILE A 87 21.82 42.53 -36.71
CA ILE A 87 22.21 42.02 -38.03
C ILE A 87 22.14 43.13 -39.08
N SER A 88 21.05 43.90 -39.12
CA SER A 88 20.87 45.01 -40.07
C SER A 88 21.94 46.09 -39.92
N LYS A 89 22.41 46.34 -38.69
CA LYS A 89 23.52 47.25 -38.42
C LYS A 89 24.83 46.72 -38.99
N LYS A 90 25.14 45.43 -38.77
CA LYS A 90 26.36 44.79 -39.30
C LYS A 90 26.37 44.71 -40.83
N LEU A 91 25.20 44.57 -41.45
CA LEU A 91 25.04 44.61 -42.91
C LEU A 91 25.12 46.03 -43.49
N GLY A 92 25.22 47.07 -42.66
CA GLY A 92 25.29 48.46 -43.10
C GLY A 92 23.95 49.05 -43.55
N PHE A 93 22.83 48.40 -43.26
CA PHE A 93 21.49 48.89 -43.61
C PHE A 93 20.97 49.97 -42.66
N LEU A 94 21.54 50.05 -41.45
CA LEU A 94 21.18 51.04 -40.43
C LEU A 94 22.26 52.09 -40.23
N GLN A 95 21.86 53.36 -40.34
CA GLN A 95 22.67 54.50 -39.90
C GLN A 95 22.81 54.48 -38.37
N GLU A 96 23.87 55.09 -37.84
CA GLU A 96 24.14 55.06 -36.39
C GLU A 96 22.98 55.62 -35.56
N ASN A 97 22.41 56.76 -35.96
CA ASN A 97 21.29 57.37 -35.23
C ASN A 97 20.04 56.47 -35.24
N ASP A 98 19.66 55.96 -36.42
CA ASP A 98 18.49 55.07 -36.58
C ASP A 98 18.67 53.76 -35.77
N TYR A 99 19.90 53.24 -35.68
CA TYR A 99 20.23 52.07 -34.88
C TYR A 99 20.06 52.35 -33.38
N GLN A 100 20.62 53.47 -32.88
CA GLN A 100 20.52 53.84 -31.46
C GLN A 100 19.06 54.05 -31.03
N ASP A 101 18.25 54.71 -31.87
CA ASP A 101 16.83 54.91 -31.58
C ASP A 101 16.06 53.59 -31.51
N LEU A 102 16.32 52.67 -32.45
CA LEU A 102 15.68 51.35 -32.47
C LEU A 102 16.08 50.49 -31.28
N ILE A 103 17.39 50.39 -30.99
CA ILE A 103 17.89 49.51 -29.94
C ILE A 103 17.42 49.98 -28.55
N LEU A 104 17.42 51.29 -28.30
CA LEU A 104 16.94 51.85 -27.04
C LEU A 104 15.45 51.52 -26.83
N LEU A 105 14.64 51.69 -27.88
CA LEU A 105 13.21 51.48 -27.79
C LEU A 105 12.84 50.00 -27.67
N VAL A 106 13.48 49.09 -28.42
CA VAL A 106 13.21 47.65 -28.30
C VAL A 106 13.63 47.12 -26.94
N VAL A 107 14.78 47.56 -26.40
CA VAL A 107 15.25 47.17 -25.06
C VAL A 107 14.31 47.68 -23.98
N GLU A 108 13.82 48.91 -24.10
CA GLU A 108 12.83 49.47 -23.18
C GLU A 108 11.53 48.64 -23.20
N VAL A 109 10.99 48.36 -24.39
CA VAL A 109 9.79 47.51 -24.56
C VAL A 109 10.03 46.12 -23.96
N SER A 110 11.15 45.45 -24.26
CA SER A 110 11.51 44.15 -23.69
C SER A 110 11.54 44.16 -22.17
N LYS A 111 12.15 45.19 -21.55
CA LYS A 111 12.18 45.36 -20.09
C LYS A 111 10.78 45.53 -19.51
N MET A 112 9.92 46.33 -20.15
CA MET A 112 8.54 46.54 -19.71
C MET A 112 7.70 45.26 -19.83
N ILE A 113 7.85 44.49 -20.90
CA ILE A 113 7.17 43.19 -21.06
C ILE A 113 7.63 42.21 -19.97
N ASN A 114 8.93 42.12 -19.71
CA ASN A 114 9.47 41.28 -18.65
C ASN A 114 8.98 41.72 -17.26
N GLY A 115 8.91 43.02 -17.01
CA GLY A 115 8.31 43.57 -15.79
C GLY A 115 6.85 43.17 -15.62
N LEU A 116 6.07 43.20 -16.71
CA LEU A 116 4.68 42.75 -16.72
C LEU A 116 4.56 41.25 -16.43
N ILE A 117 5.38 40.41 -17.07
CA ILE A 117 5.46 38.96 -16.81
C ILE A 117 5.80 38.69 -15.33
N LYS A 118 6.83 39.35 -14.81
CA LYS A 118 7.24 39.22 -13.41
C LYS A 118 6.13 39.65 -12.45
N SER A 119 5.44 40.76 -12.72
CA SER A 119 4.34 41.24 -11.88
C SER A 119 3.16 40.27 -11.81
N LEU A 120 2.91 39.55 -12.90
CA LEU A 120 1.91 38.49 -12.92
C LEU A 120 2.42 37.29 -12.10
N ASN A 121 3.66 36.86 -12.30
CA ASN A 121 4.22 35.72 -11.58
C ASN A 121 4.41 35.97 -10.07
N SER A 122 4.81 37.17 -9.66
CA SER A 122 5.14 37.51 -8.27
C SER A 122 3.94 37.54 -7.31
N LYS A 123 2.70 37.50 -7.83
CA LYS A 123 1.49 37.44 -7.01
C LYS A 123 1.09 36.04 -6.50
N SER A 124 1.91 35.00 -6.66
CA SER A 124 1.53 33.63 -6.28
C SER A 124 1.98 33.14 -4.90
N TYR A 125 2.62 33.98 -4.07
CA TYR A 125 2.99 33.58 -2.71
C TYR A 125 2.17 34.24 -1.60
N ILE A 126 1.33 35.24 -1.90
CA ILE A 126 0.60 36.01 -0.87
C ILE A 126 -0.93 36.02 -1.07
N LEU A 127 -1.46 35.50 -2.17
CA LEU A 127 -2.92 35.45 -2.37
C LEU A 127 -3.39 34.06 -2.81
N ASN A 128 -3.47 33.16 -1.83
CA ASN A 128 -4.61 32.24 -1.75
C ASN A 128 -5.23 32.27 -0.35
N SER A 129 -5.27 33.45 0.30
CA SER A 129 -5.88 33.64 1.63
C SER A 129 -7.41 33.63 1.64
N GLN A 130 -8.04 33.13 0.56
CA GLN A 130 -9.48 32.86 0.49
C GLN A 130 -9.78 31.36 0.48
N LYS A 131 -8.76 30.50 0.49
CA LYS A 131 -8.90 29.04 0.66
C LYS A 131 -8.25 28.50 1.93
N ASP A 132 -7.90 29.36 2.88
CA ASP A 132 -7.24 28.93 4.13
C ASP A 132 -8.11 27.95 4.94
N GLY A 133 -9.45 28.05 4.86
CA GLY A 133 -10.35 27.05 5.46
C GLY A 133 -10.45 25.73 4.69
N TYR A 134 -10.36 25.77 3.36
CA TYR A 134 -10.50 24.59 2.50
C TYR A 134 -9.27 23.67 2.56
N LEU A 135 -8.07 24.24 2.72
CA LEU A 135 -6.84 23.46 2.90
C LEU A 135 -6.78 22.79 4.28
N MET A 136 -7.27 23.47 5.32
CA MET A 136 -7.31 22.91 6.67
C MET A 136 -8.26 21.71 6.75
N ILE A 137 -9.46 21.82 6.17
CA ILE A 137 -10.41 20.70 6.17
C ILE A 137 -9.91 19.54 5.31
N GLU A 138 -9.29 19.81 4.16
CA GLU A 138 -8.72 18.76 3.31
C GLU A 138 -7.57 18.03 4.01
N LEU A 139 -6.71 18.75 4.73
CA LEU A 139 -5.64 18.15 5.53
C LEU A 139 -6.21 17.29 6.66
N ILE A 140 -7.24 17.77 7.36
CA ILE A 140 -7.89 17.00 8.43
C ILE A 140 -8.53 15.73 7.85
N ILE A 141 -9.25 15.84 6.73
CA ILE A 141 -9.87 14.68 6.06
C ILE A 141 -8.79 13.67 5.64
N ALA A 142 -7.69 14.14 5.03
CA ALA A 142 -6.59 13.29 4.61
C ALA A 142 -5.95 12.56 5.81
N ILE A 143 -5.69 13.27 6.91
CA ILE A 143 -5.14 12.68 8.14
C ILE A 143 -6.12 11.65 8.71
N VAL A 144 -7.42 11.95 8.76
CA VAL A 144 -8.44 11.03 9.28
C VAL A 144 -8.50 9.74 8.45
N ILE A 145 -8.49 9.85 7.11
CA ILE A 145 -8.49 8.67 6.22
C ILE A 145 -7.23 7.83 6.44
N ILE A 146 -6.07 8.47 6.55
CA ILE A 146 -4.78 7.79 6.80
C ILE A 146 -4.80 7.10 8.18
N VAL A 147 -5.25 7.79 9.22
CA VAL A 147 -5.30 7.24 10.59
C VAL A 147 -6.25 6.04 10.66
N VAL A 148 -7.44 6.13 10.07
CA VAL A 148 -8.41 5.01 10.02
C VAL A 148 -7.82 3.83 9.25
N GLY A 149 -7.14 4.09 8.13
CA GLY A 149 -6.44 3.06 7.37
C GLY A 149 -5.34 2.36 8.19
N ILE A 150 -4.48 3.13 8.87
CA ILE A 150 -3.39 2.60 9.68
C ILE A 150 -3.91 1.78 10.87
N LEU A 151 -4.91 2.28 11.59
CA LEU A 151 -5.51 1.57 12.73
C LEU A 151 -6.11 0.22 12.30
N SER A 152 -6.75 0.18 11.14
CA SER A 152 -7.31 -1.06 10.58
C SER A 152 -6.22 -2.09 10.27
N ILE A 153 -5.11 -1.65 9.67
CA ILE A 153 -3.96 -2.51 9.36
C ILE A 153 -3.33 -3.08 10.65
N ILE A 154 -3.13 -2.24 11.66
CA ILE A 154 -2.56 -2.67 12.95
C ILE A 154 -3.49 -3.68 13.64
N GLY A 155 -4.81 -3.43 13.65
CA GLY A 155 -5.79 -4.34 14.20
C GLY A 155 -5.77 -5.71 13.52
N PHE A 156 -5.72 -5.71 12.18
CA PHE A 156 -5.62 -6.95 11.41
C PHE A 156 -4.32 -7.71 11.68
N LEU A 157 -3.18 -7.02 11.71
CA LEU A 157 -1.88 -7.63 11.99
C LEU A 157 -1.83 -8.26 13.39
N SER A 158 -2.36 -7.55 14.39
CA SER A 158 -2.45 -8.06 15.77
C SER A 158 -3.29 -9.34 15.84
N LYS A 159 -4.45 -9.35 15.16
CA LYS A 159 -5.31 -10.55 15.06
C LYS A 159 -4.60 -11.70 14.36
N SER A 160 -3.90 -11.44 13.25
CA SER A 160 -3.15 -12.45 12.48
C SER A 160 -2.05 -13.12 13.32
N LEU A 161 -1.25 -12.32 14.03
CA LEU A 161 -0.20 -12.86 14.91
C LEU A 161 -0.76 -13.67 16.07
N SER A 162 -1.92 -13.27 16.60
CA SER A 162 -2.61 -14.02 17.64
C SER A 162 -3.10 -15.39 17.14
N ILE A 163 -3.66 -15.45 15.94
CA ILE A 163 -4.13 -16.69 15.29
C ILE A 163 -2.97 -17.68 15.08
N ASN A 164 -1.80 -17.22 14.61
CA ASN A 164 -0.64 -18.09 14.37
C ASN A 164 -0.21 -18.90 15.60
N ARG A 165 -0.29 -18.31 16.80
CA ARG A 165 0.04 -19.02 18.06
C ARG A 165 -0.95 -20.13 18.39
N VAL A 166 -2.23 -19.93 18.06
CA VAL A 166 -3.28 -20.94 18.25
C VAL A 166 -3.09 -22.09 17.27
N ILE A 167 -2.81 -21.78 15.99
CA ILE A 167 -2.59 -22.78 14.93
C ILE A 167 -1.46 -23.74 15.29
N SER A 168 -0.31 -23.24 15.75
CA SER A 168 0.80 -24.12 16.15
C SER A 168 0.41 -25.10 17.26
N SER A 169 -0.37 -24.64 18.25
CA SER A 169 -0.86 -25.53 19.32
C SER A 169 -1.88 -26.54 18.79
N GLN A 170 -2.70 -26.16 17.81
CA GLN A 170 -3.66 -27.04 17.14
C GLN A 170 -2.97 -28.20 16.42
N PHE A 171 -1.88 -27.92 15.69
CA PHE A 171 -1.12 -28.98 15.01
C PHE A 171 -0.50 -29.96 16.01
N THR A 172 0.15 -29.47 17.07
CA THR A 172 0.68 -30.35 18.12
C THR A 172 -0.42 -31.19 18.75
N ALA A 173 -1.57 -30.60 19.07
CA ALA A 173 -2.70 -31.34 19.63
C ALA A 173 -3.25 -32.40 18.66
N ASN A 174 -3.33 -32.11 17.36
CA ASN A 174 -3.72 -33.10 16.34
C ASN A 174 -2.76 -34.29 16.29
N TYR A 175 -1.45 -34.04 16.27
CA TYR A 175 -0.46 -35.11 16.23
C TYR A 175 -0.50 -35.96 17.51
N LEU A 176 -0.65 -35.33 18.67
CA LEU A 176 -0.82 -36.04 19.94
C LEU A 176 -2.11 -36.89 19.98
N ALA A 177 -3.19 -36.38 19.38
CA ALA A 177 -4.45 -37.11 19.27
C ALA A 177 -4.29 -38.34 18.38
N MET A 178 -3.68 -38.17 17.20
CA MET A 178 -3.36 -39.26 16.26
C MET A 178 -2.44 -40.30 16.88
N GLU A 179 -1.38 -39.87 17.58
CA GLU A 179 -0.48 -40.75 18.31
C GLU A 179 -1.25 -41.59 19.33
N GLY A 180 -2.18 -40.97 20.08
CA GLY A 180 -3.05 -41.68 21.01
C GLY A 180 -3.85 -42.81 20.36
N ILE A 181 -4.42 -42.57 19.16
CA ILE A 181 -5.15 -43.62 18.43
C ILE A 181 -4.21 -44.73 17.96
N GLU A 182 -3.05 -44.37 17.41
CA GLU A 182 -2.08 -45.36 16.92
C GLU A 182 -1.50 -46.23 18.05
N ILE A 183 -1.27 -45.68 19.24
CA ILE A 183 -0.86 -46.49 20.40
C ILE A 183 -1.93 -47.52 20.73
N VAL A 184 -3.20 -47.12 20.79
CA VAL A 184 -4.27 -48.05 21.14
C VAL A 184 -4.49 -49.09 20.04
N LYS A 185 -4.39 -48.68 18.77
CA LYS A 185 -4.39 -49.59 17.63
C LYS A 185 -3.30 -50.66 17.73
N ASN A 186 -2.06 -50.26 18.08
CA ASN A 186 -0.96 -51.22 18.27
C ASN A 186 -1.28 -52.25 19.37
N ILE A 187 -1.96 -51.83 20.46
CA ILE A 187 -2.41 -52.74 21.52
C ILE A 187 -3.51 -53.69 21.01
N ILE A 188 -4.48 -53.17 20.23
CA ILE A 188 -5.53 -53.98 19.62
C ILE A 188 -4.92 -55.01 18.65
N ASP A 189 -4.00 -54.60 17.78
CA ASP A 189 -3.34 -55.48 16.83
C ASP A 189 -2.57 -56.61 17.55
N ALA A 190 -1.87 -56.28 18.65
CA ALA A 190 -1.23 -57.29 19.50
C ALA A 190 -2.25 -58.26 20.11
N ASN A 191 -3.42 -57.76 20.53
CA ASN A 191 -4.49 -58.61 21.06
C ASN A 191 -5.12 -59.50 19.98
N VAL A 192 -5.28 -59.01 18.75
CA VAL A 192 -5.76 -59.78 17.60
C VAL A 192 -4.83 -60.94 17.30
N ILE A 193 -3.50 -60.71 17.32
CA ILE A 193 -2.51 -61.79 17.12
C ILE A 193 -2.66 -62.89 18.18
N ASP A 194 -2.73 -62.51 19.45
CA ASP A 194 -2.92 -63.49 20.54
C ASP A 194 -4.25 -64.23 20.42
N CYS A 195 -5.27 -63.57 19.89
CA CYS A 195 -6.57 -64.17 19.68
C CYS A 195 -6.57 -65.20 18.53
N LEU A 196 -5.87 -64.92 17.43
CA LEU A 196 -5.64 -65.91 16.36
C LEU A 196 -4.87 -67.14 16.85
N ASP A 197 -3.98 -66.96 17.83
CA ASP A 197 -3.26 -68.04 18.50
C ASP A 197 -4.10 -68.78 19.57
N GLY A 198 -5.38 -68.41 19.77
CA GLY A 198 -6.25 -69.00 20.78
C GLY A 198 -5.90 -68.63 22.23
N LYS A 199 -5.12 -67.56 22.45
CA LYS A 199 -4.63 -67.13 23.78
C LYS A 199 -5.53 -66.11 24.47
N GLY A 200 -6.69 -65.77 23.92
CA GLY A 200 -7.69 -64.87 24.52
C GLY A 200 -8.52 -64.12 23.47
N PRO A 201 -9.47 -63.25 23.88
CA PRO A 201 -10.25 -62.45 22.93
C PRO A 201 -9.47 -61.21 22.44
N TRP A 202 -9.83 -60.68 21.27
CA TRP A 202 -9.23 -59.49 20.67
C TRP A 202 -9.41 -58.21 21.52
N ASN A 203 -10.50 -58.13 22.29
CA ASN A 203 -10.87 -57.01 23.15
C ASN A 203 -10.44 -57.20 24.63
N LYS A 204 -9.33 -57.92 24.87
CA LYS A 204 -8.73 -58.08 26.20
C LYS A 204 -8.02 -56.80 26.66
N GLN A 205 -7.73 -56.67 27.96
CA GLN A 205 -7.01 -55.52 28.58
C GLN A 205 -7.80 -54.20 28.67
N GLY A 206 -9.10 -54.24 28.99
CA GLY A 206 -9.88 -53.03 29.31
C GLY A 206 -10.78 -52.54 28.17
N PHE A 207 -10.77 -53.23 27.03
CA PHE A 207 -11.59 -52.96 25.85
C PHE A 207 -12.95 -53.67 25.88
N SER A 208 -13.41 -54.13 27.04
CA SER A 208 -14.70 -54.78 27.24
C SER A 208 -15.42 -54.20 28.47
N GLY A 209 -16.76 -54.21 28.41
CA GLY A 209 -17.62 -53.72 29.48
C GLY A 209 -18.13 -52.30 29.24
N VAL A 210 -17.77 -51.37 30.13
CA VAL A 210 -18.27 -49.97 30.10
C VAL A 210 -17.17 -49.05 29.57
N THR A 211 -17.56 -47.95 28.93
CA THR A 211 -16.67 -46.87 28.52
C THR A 211 -15.77 -46.39 29.66
N LYS A 212 -14.47 -46.32 29.39
CA LYS A 212 -13.43 -45.89 30.34
C LYS A 212 -12.45 -44.95 29.67
N CYS A 213 -11.67 -44.23 30.46
CA CYS A 213 -10.61 -43.40 29.92
C CYS A 213 -9.28 -43.64 30.60
N TYR A 214 -8.24 -43.32 29.85
CA TYR A 214 -6.88 -43.74 30.11
C TYR A 214 -5.91 -42.62 29.75
N GLU A 215 -4.84 -42.59 30.52
CA GLU A 215 -3.61 -41.86 30.23
C GLU A 215 -2.63 -42.91 29.72
N ILE A 216 -2.44 -42.94 28.40
CA ILE A 216 -1.60 -43.95 27.73
C ILE A 216 -0.39 -43.25 27.14
N ASP A 217 0.79 -43.83 27.27
CA ASP A 217 2.05 -43.34 26.70
C ASP A 217 2.55 -44.16 25.51
N TYR A 218 3.47 -43.58 24.74
CA TYR A 218 4.07 -44.24 23.58
C TYR A 218 4.86 -45.51 23.92
N GLN A 219 5.24 -45.69 25.20
CA GLN A 219 5.95 -46.87 25.69
C GLN A 219 5.01 -47.96 26.21
N ASP A 220 3.72 -47.65 26.36
CA ASP A 220 2.76 -48.59 26.92
C ASP A 220 2.47 -49.72 25.93
N SER A 221 2.79 -50.94 26.34
CA SER A 221 2.48 -52.16 25.59
C SER A 221 1.16 -52.82 26.03
N LYS A 222 0.52 -52.25 27.05
CA LYS A 222 -0.77 -52.65 27.63
C LYS A 222 -1.43 -51.42 28.20
N ILE A 223 -2.75 -51.40 28.27
CA ILE A 223 -3.45 -50.30 28.95
C ILE A 223 -3.02 -50.27 30.43
N PRO A 224 -2.41 -49.17 30.92
CA PRO A 224 -2.05 -49.03 32.33
C PRO A 224 -3.32 -49.17 33.18
N GLY A 225 -3.25 -50.03 34.20
CA GLY A 225 -4.42 -50.61 34.87
C GLY A 225 -5.56 -49.64 35.19
N LEU A 226 -6.80 -50.11 34.93
CA LEU A 226 -8.12 -49.50 35.17
C LEU A 226 -8.18 -48.33 36.17
N THR A 227 -7.79 -47.13 35.76
CA THR A 227 -7.96 -45.91 36.56
C THR A 227 -9.21 -45.17 36.11
N SER A 228 -10.23 -45.21 36.98
CA SER A 228 -11.51 -44.49 36.91
C SER A 228 -12.56 -44.99 35.90
N THR A 229 -13.74 -45.32 36.43
CA THR A 229 -14.95 -45.75 35.72
C THR A 229 -15.80 -44.59 35.18
N SER A 230 -15.31 -43.35 35.23
CA SER A 230 -16.05 -42.17 34.76
C SER A 230 -15.12 -40.99 34.51
N CYS A 231 -15.19 -40.39 33.32
CA CYS A 231 -14.43 -39.18 32.99
C CYS A 231 -15.36 -38.03 32.55
N PRO A 232 -15.96 -37.29 33.50
CA PRO A 232 -16.70 -36.09 33.14
C PRO A 232 -15.78 -34.99 32.58
N ASP A 233 -14.54 -34.91 33.08
CA ASP A 233 -13.65 -33.76 32.86
C ASP A 233 -12.36 -34.08 32.07
N GLY A 234 -12.05 -35.36 31.82
CA GLY A 234 -10.80 -35.81 31.19
C GLY A 234 -9.59 -35.85 32.15
N SER A 235 -8.39 -36.12 31.62
CA SER A 235 -7.13 -36.13 32.35
C SER A 235 -6.78 -34.74 32.90
N ASN A 236 -6.31 -34.72 34.14
CA ASN A 236 -5.72 -33.53 34.78
C ASN A 236 -4.19 -33.57 34.79
N ASN A 237 -3.59 -34.63 34.25
CA ASN A 237 -2.14 -34.80 34.19
C ASN A 237 -1.63 -34.22 32.86
N PRO A 238 -0.72 -33.23 32.89
CA PRO A 238 -0.17 -32.67 31.67
C PRO A 238 0.82 -33.65 31.05
N LEU A 239 0.84 -33.73 29.71
CA LEU A 239 1.92 -34.40 29.00
C LEU A 239 3.22 -33.65 29.25
N LEU A 240 4.29 -34.39 29.53
CA LEU A 240 5.65 -33.91 29.68
C LEU A 240 6.35 -34.00 28.33
N PHE A 241 7.11 -32.97 27.96
CA PHE A 241 7.90 -32.95 26.74
C PHE A 241 9.38 -33.10 27.06
N ASP A 242 10.03 -34.09 26.45
CA ASP A 242 11.46 -34.30 26.53
C ASP A 242 12.16 -33.70 25.31
N SER A 243 12.93 -32.64 25.52
CA SER A 243 13.64 -31.94 24.45
C SER A 243 14.78 -32.75 23.82
N SER A 244 15.21 -33.84 24.45
CA SER A 244 16.32 -34.67 23.95
C SER A 244 15.92 -35.64 22.84
N ASN A 245 14.69 -36.17 22.91
CA ASN A 245 14.14 -37.12 21.93
C ASN A 245 12.92 -36.56 21.17
N GLY A 246 12.35 -35.43 21.61
CA GLY A 246 11.19 -34.79 20.98
C GLY A 246 9.87 -35.50 21.25
N LEU A 247 9.80 -36.36 22.26
CA LEU A 247 8.62 -37.17 22.58
C LEU A 247 7.84 -36.60 23.76
N TYR A 248 6.56 -36.99 23.82
CA TYR A 248 5.65 -36.65 24.91
C TYR A 248 5.33 -37.90 25.74
N SER A 249 5.38 -37.78 27.07
CA SER A 249 5.05 -38.87 28.01
C SER A 249 4.49 -38.33 29.32
N TYR A 250 4.06 -39.19 30.24
CA TYR A 250 3.71 -38.83 31.61
C TYR A 250 4.87 -39.02 32.61
N ASP A 251 5.94 -39.73 32.22
CA ASP A 251 7.02 -40.14 33.13
C ASP A 251 8.19 -39.14 33.23
N SER A 252 8.58 -38.50 32.12
CA SER A 252 9.79 -37.66 32.08
C SER A 252 9.65 -36.45 31.17
N GLY A 253 10.26 -35.33 31.58
CA GLY A 253 10.34 -34.11 30.77
C GLY A 253 9.77 -32.87 31.46
N VAL A 254 9.53 -31.83 30.66
CA VAL A 254 9.00 -30.54 31.13
C VAL A 254 7.49 -30.52 30.92
N SER A 255 6.74 -30.16 31.97
CA SER A 255 5.28 -30.03 31.91
C SER A 255 4.83 -29.14 30.76
N THR A 256 3.95 -29.66 29.92
CA THR A 256 3.35 -28.91 28.83
C THR A 256 1.95 -28.42 29.19
N ARG A 257 1.28 -27.77 28.24
CA ARG A 257 -0.09 -27.27 28.37
C ARG A 257 -1.14 -28.24 27.84
N PHE A 258 -0.72 -29.40 27.34
CA PHE A 258 -1.58 -30.39 26.67
C PHE A 258 -1.93 -31.51 27.66
N PHE A 259 -3.19 -31.88 27.68
CA PHE A 259 -3.75 -32.95 28.50
C PHE A 259 -4.39 -33.96 27.55
N ARG A 260 -3.89 -35.19 27.55
CA ARG A 260 -4.41 -36.28 26.72
C ARG A 260 -5.34 -37.16 27.53
N THR A 261 -6.49 -37.49 26.94
CA THR A 261 -7.44 -38.45 27.48
C THR A 261 -7.82 -39.40 26.36
N ILE A 262 -7.54 -40.69 26.53
CA ILE A 262 -7.99 -41.73 25.61
C ILE A 262 -9.26 -42.33 26.19
N GLN A 263 -10.38 -42.16 25.52
CA GLN A 263 -11.64 -42.80 25.89
C GLN A 263 -11.87 -44.01 24.99
N ILE A 264 -12.16 -45.15 25.60
CA ILE A 264 -12.43 -46.41 24.91
C ILE A 264 -13.85 -46.83 25.25
N ALA A 265 -14.70 -46.93 24.24
CA ALA A 265 -16.10 -47.30 24.35
C ALA A 265 -16.36 -48.60 23.56
N PRO A 266 -16.52 -49.76 24.23
CA PRO A 266 -16.97 -50.97 23.57
C PRO A 266 -18.45 -50.80 23.18
N LEU A 267 -18.74 -50.58 21.91
CA LEU A 267 -20.09 -50.38 21.40
C LEU A 267 -20.84 -51.71 21.25
N SER A 268 -20.11 -52.76 20.88
CA SER A 268 -20.60 -54.14 20.81
C SER A 268 -19.46 -55.12 21.11
N ASN A 269 -19.73 -56.43 21.00
CA ASN A 269 -18.67 -57.44 21.10
C ASN A 269 -17.64 -57.36 19.96
N ASP A 270 -18.04 -56.77 18.83
CA ASP A 270 -17.28 -56.74 17.59
C ASP A 270 -16.86 -55.33 17.17
N GLU A 271 -17.15 -54.32 18.01
CA GLU A 271 -16.84 -52.92 17.70
C GLU A 271 -16.41 -52.16 18.96
N ILE A 272 -15.28 -51.46 18.83
CA ILE A 272 -14.75 -50.56 19.84
C ILE A 272 -14.56 -49.20 19.20
N GLN A 273 -15.17 -48.18 19.80
CA GLN A 273 -14.94 -46.77 19.49
C GLN A 273 -13.83 -46.23 20.40
N ILE A 274 -12.93 -45.45 19.81
CA ILE A 274 -11.83 -44.80 20.50
C ILE A 274 -11.87 -43.31 20.22
N ASN A 275 -11.87 -42.52 21.28
CA ASN A 275 -11.77 -41.06 21.22
C ASN A 275 -10.47 -40.62 21.88
N SER A 276 -9.58 -40.03 21.10
CA SER A 276 -8.33 -39.42 21.58
C SER A 276 -8.54 -37.92 21.73
N ILE A 277 -8.75 -37.50 22.97
CA ILE A 277 -9.14 -36.13 23.31
C ILE A 277 -7.92 -35.40 23.87
N ILE A 278 -7.50 -34.33 23.19
CA ILE A 278 -6.43 -33.44 23.67
C ILE A 278 -7.04 -32.11 24.06
N LYS A 279 -6.89 -31.73 25.33
CA LYS A 279 -7.29 -30.42 25.87
C LYS A 279 -6.06 -29.55 26.10
N TRP A 280 -6.13 -28.26 25.81
CA TRP A 280 -5.09 -27.31 26.18
C TRP A 280 -5.62 -25.93 26.50
N ARG A 281 -4.87 -25.18 27.31
CA ARG A 281 -5.17 -23.80 27.66
C ARG A 281 -4.13 -22.85 27.08
N THR A 282 -4.59 -21.74 26.55
CA THR A 282 -3.72 -20.65 26.08
C THR A 282 -3.50 -19.62 27.18
N ARG A 283 -2.39 -18.87 27.12
CA ARG A 283 -2.07 -17.80 28.07
C ARG A 283 -3.15 -16.70 28.14
N GLY A 284 -4.00 -16.58 27.12
CA GLY A 284 -5.13 -15.65 27.08
C GLY A 284 -6.43 -16.19 27.70
N GLY A 285 -6.40 -17.32 28.40
CA GLY A 285 -7.57 -17.91 29.08
C GLY A 285 -8.49 -18.75 28.18
N GLY A 286 -8.23 -18.79 26.87
CA GLY A 286 -8.97 -19.66 25.95
C GLY A 286 -8.63 -21.14 26.21
N SER A 287 -9.66 -21.94 26.45
CA SER A 287 -9.57 -23.41 26.53
C SER A 287 -10.00 -24.01 25.19
N PHE A 288 -9.19 -24.93 24.68
CA PHE A 288 -9.40 -25.59 23.40
C PHE A 288 -9.32 -27.10 23.59
N SER A 289 -10.00 -27.83 22.71
CA SER A 289 -9.95 -29.29 22.65
C SER A 289 -10.00 -29.76 21.21
N ILE A 290 -9.33 -30.87 20.95
CA ILE A 290 -9.55 -31.69 19.76
C ILE A 290 -9.97 -33.08 20.22
N ASP A 291 -10.90 -33.67 19.49
CA ASP A 291 -11.41 -35.02 19.71
C ASP A 291 -11.26 -35.74 18.37
N LEU A 292 -10.39 -36.75 18.35
CA LEU A 292 -10.19 -37.60 17.19
C LEU A 292 -10.81 -38.96 17.49
N GLU A 293 -11.70 -39.40 16.61
CA GLU A 293 -12.45 -40.64 16.77
C GLU A 293 -12.02 -41.67 15.73
N ASP A 294 -11.90 -42.92 16.15
CA ASP A 294 -11.69 -44.06 15.27
C ASP A 294 -12.44 -45.31 15.80
N HIS A 295 -12.74 -46.24 14.91
CA HIS A 295 -13.51 -47.44 15.19
C HIS A 295 -12.73 -48.70 14.79
N PHE A 296 -12.63 -49.63 15.72
CA PHE A 296 -11.95 -50.91 15.53
C PHE A 296 -12.96 -52.04 15.56
N PHE A 297 -12.82 -52.97 14.62
CA PHE A 297 -13.79 -54.06 14.43
C PHE A 297 -13.15 -55.44 14.57
N ASN A 298 -13.93 -56.38 15.09
CA ASN A 298 -13.58 -57.78 15.15
C ASN A 298 -13.81 -58.49 13.80
N TRP A 299 -12.88 -58.33 12.88
CA TRP A 299 -12.92 -59.00 11.57
C TRP A 299 -12.30 -60.40 11.53
N LEU A 300 -11.39 -60.74 12.44
CA LEU A 300 -10.49 -61.89 12.32
C LEU A 300 -10.68 -62.93 13.43
N CYS A 301 -11.21 -62.53 14.58
CA CYS A 301 -11.28 -63.36 15.78
C CYS A 301 -12.61 -64.08 15.96
N ASN A 302 -13.45 -64.12 14.93
CA ASN A 302 -14.76 -64.76 14.96
C ASN A 302 -14.63 -66.29 15.14
N ASN A 303 -15.10 -66.77 16.30
CA ASN A 303 -15.76 -68.07 16.42
C ASN A 303 -17.27 -67.87 16.21
#